data_AF-A0A1D8R061-F1
#
_entry.id   AF-A0A1D8R061-F1
#
_cell.length_a   1.000
_cell.length_b   1.000
_cell.length_c   1.000
_cell.angle_alpha   90.00
_cell.angle_beta   90.00
_cell.angle_gamma   90.00
#
_symmetry.space_group_name_H-M   'P 1'
#
loop_
_entity.id
_entity.type
_entity.pdbx_description
1 polymer ?
#
loop_
_entity_poly.entity_id
_entity_poly.type
_entity_poly.pdbx_seq_one_letter_code
_entity_poly.pdbx_strand_id
1 'polypeptide(L)' 'MKLRITIDPEHIARQVAEQCIHQNDTLEAMGNYLIGAAYAVSFSISRTRKWEEGDFVKIGKHMIEVGTAHYLTLKEQ' A
#
# COMPACT_ATOMS: atom_id res chain seq x y z
N MET A 1 2.21 27.77 -11.07
CA MET A 1 1.51 26.51 -11.46
C MET A 1 1.54 25.57 -10.26
N LYS A 2 0.40 25.10 -9.72
CA LYS A 2 0.40 24.11 -8.63
C LYS A 2 0.43 22.71 -9.25
N LEU A 3 1.50 21.94 -9.02
CA LEU A 3 1.54 20.53 -9.37
C LEU A 3 0.47 19.79 -8.56
N ARG A 4 -0.46 19.11 -9.22
CA ARG A 4 -1.41 18.21 -8.55
C ARG A 4 -0.83 16.80 -8.64
N ILE A 5 -0.39 16.27 -7.51
CA ILE A 5 0.10 14.90 -7.41
C ILE A 5 -1.10 14.02 -7.08
N THR A 6 -1.37 13.04 -7.93
CA THR A 6 -2.35 11.98 -7.67
C THR A 6 -1.61 10.81 -7.05
N ILE A 7 -2.06 10.34 -5.90
CA ILE A 7 -1.50 9.15 -5.23
C ILE A 7 -2.45 8.00 -5.50
N ASP A 8 -1.95 6.94 -6.10
CA ASP A 8 -2.69 5.70 -6.40
C ASP A 8 -2.29 4.61 -5.39
N PRO A 9 -3.13 4.30 -4.39
CA PRO A 9 -2.83 3.29 -3.39
C PRO A 9 -2.70 1.87 -3.98
N GLU A 10 -3.44 1.54 -5.03
CA GLU A 10 -3.42 0.21 -5.64
C GLU A 10 -2.10 -0.03 -6.37
N HIS A 11 -1.67 0.96 -7.14
CA HIS A 11 -0.39 0.88 -7.84
C HIS A 11 0.77 0.71 -6.84
N ILE A 12 0.77 1.49 -5.76
CA ILE A 12 1.79 1.38 -4.70
C ILE A 12 1.75 -0.01 -4.06
N ALA A 13 0.57 -0.55 -3.75
CA ALA A 13 0.45 -1.88 -3.16
C ALA A 13 1.01 -2.99 -4.07
N ARG A 14 0.77 -2.91 -5.39
CA ARG A 14 1.33 -3.86 -6.36
C ARG A 14 2.86 -3.75 -6.45
N GLN A 15 3.40 -2.53 -6.48
CA GLN A 15 4.85 -2.31 -6.51
C GLN A 15 5.55 -2.85 -5.24
N VAL A 16 4.94 -2.70 -4.06
CA VAL A 16 5.44 -3.31 -2.82
C VAL A 16 5.47 -4.84 -2.94
N ALA A 17 4.41 -5.45 -3.46
CA ALA A 17 4.33 -6.90 -3.66
C ALA A 17 5.39 -7.41 -4.66
N GLU A 18 5.54 -6.74 -5.81
CA GLU A 18 6.57 -7.05 -6.82
C GLU A 18 7.98 -6.99 -6.21
N GLN A 19 8.28 -5.93 -5.44
CA GLN A 19 9.56 -5.78 -4.78
C GLN A 19 9.83 -6.90 -3.77
N CYS A 20 8.83 -7.29 -2.98
CA CYS A 20 8.96 -8.40 -2.03
C CYS A 20 9.25 -9.73 -2.73
N ILE A 21 8.62 -9.99 -3.89
CA ILE A 21 8.93 -11.18 -4.71
C ILE A 21 10.39 -11.13 -5.19
N HIS A 22 10.83 -9.99 -5.72
CA HIS A 22 12.20 -9.83 -6.19
C HIS A 22 13.25 -9.99 -5.09
N GLN A 23 12.92 -9.59 -3.86
CA GLN A 23 13.81 -9.70 -2.69
C GLN A 23 13.67 -11.03 -1.95
N ASN A 24 12.77 -11.92 -2.42
CA ASN A 24 12.43 -13.18 -1.77
C ASN A 24 11.96 -13.00 -0.31
N ASP A 25 11.24 -11.92 -0.06
CA ASP A 25 10.69 -11.58 1.25
C ASP A 25 9.49 -12.47 1.60
N THR A 26 9.25 -12.62 2.91
CA THR A 26 8.10 -13.36 3.43
C THR A 26 6.81 -12.56 3.29
N LEU A 27 5.67 -13.26 3.32
CA LEU A 27 4.35 -12.63 3.34
C LEU A 27 4.18 -11.69 4.55
N GLU A 28 4.78 -12.04 5.69
CA GLU A 28 4.79 -11.20 6.88
C GLU A 28 5.57 -9.90 6.66
N ALA A 29 6.77 -9.98 6.07
CA ALA A 29 7.57 -8.80 5.74
C ALA A 29 6.82 -7.87 4.77
N MET A 30 6.22 -8.44 3.72
CA MET A 30 5.35 -7.68 2.80
C MET A 30 4.20 -6.99 3.54
N GLY A 31 3.54 -7.68 4.47
CA GLY A 31 2.47 -7.10 5.29
C GLY A 31 2.93 -5.87 6.07
N ASN A 32 4.12 -5.92 6.66
CA ASN A 32 4.72 -4.78 7.36
C ASN A 32 5.03 -3.61 6.42
N TYR A 33 5.53 -3.88 5.22
CA TYR A 33 5.78 -2.84 4.21
C TYR A 33 4.49 -2.20 3.71
N LEU A 34 3.43 -2.98 3.49
CA LEU A 34 2.11 -2.47 3.10
C LEU A 34 1.50 -1.58 4.18
N ILE A 35 1.68 -1.90 5.46
CA ILE A 35 1.25 -1.04 6.57
C ILE A 35 1.99 0.31 6.54
N GLY A 36 3.32 0.28 6.38
CA GLY A 36 4.11 1.50 6.26
C GLY A 36 3.72 2.36 5.05
N ALA A 37 3.50 1.72 3.89
CA ALA A 37 3.05 2.39 2.68
C ALA A 37 1.66 3.00 2.85
N ALA A 38 0.71 2.26 3.43
CA ALA A 38 -0.64 2.75 3.71
C ALA A 38 -0.64 3.96 4.64
N TYR A 39 0.23 3.97 5.66
CA TYR A 39 0.40 5.13 6.53
C TYR A 39 0.89 6.35 5.75
N ALA A 40 1.95 6.21 4.94
CA ALA A 40 2.52 7.29 4.16
C ALA A 40 1.53 7.85 3.11
N VAL A 41 0.81 6.97 2.42
CA VAL A 41 -0.25 7.31 1.46
C VAL A 41 -1.35 8.10 2.15
N SER A 42 -1.87 7.57 3.26
CA SER A 42 -2.97 8.18 3.96
C SER A 42 -2.59 9.53 4.57
N PHE A 43 -1.37 9.68 5.09
CA PHE A 43 -0.83 10.97 5.54
C PHE A 43 -0.70 11.98 4.41
N SER A 44 -0.28 11.53 3.22
CA SER A 44 -0.10 12.41 2.06
C SER A 44 -1.43 12.89 1.45
N ILE A 45 -2.47 12.06 1.51
CA ILE A 45 -3.82 12.38 1.05
C ILE A 45 -4.57 13.22 2.11
N SER A 46 -4.41 12.88 3.38
CA SER A 46 -4.98 13.60 4.51
C SER A 46 -4.21 14.88 4.80
N ARG A 47 -4.57 15.95 4.10
CA ARG A 47 -4.01 17.29 4.41
C ARG A 47 -4.59 17.93 5.68
N THR A 48 -5.66 17.36 6.26
CA THR A 48 -6.42 18.00 7.35
C THR A 48 -7.08 17.04 8.36
N ARG A 49 -6.99 15.72 8.19
CA ARG A 49 -7.75 14.73 9.01
C ARG A 49 -6.83 13.90 9.90
N LYS A 50 -7.36 13.46 11.05
CA LYS A 50 -6.62 12.61 12.00
C LYS A 50 -6.43 11.22 11.42
N TRP A 51 -5.30 10.58 11.74
CA TRP A 51 -4.94 9.23 11.28
C TRP A 51 -5.92 8.14 11.74
N GLU A 52 -6.73 8.44 12.76
CA GLU A 52 -7.74 7.57 13.36
C GLU A 52 -9.08 7.60 12.58
N GLU A 53 -9.23 8.49 11.60
CA GLU A 53 -10.45 8.63 10.82
C GLU A 53 -10.60 7.48 9.80
N GLY A 54 -11.85 7.05 9.54
CA GLY A 54 -12.16 5.84 8.79
C GLY A 54 -11.58 5.74 7.38
N ASP A 55 -11.14 6.85 6.78
CA ASP A 55 -10.48 6.88 5.47
C ASP A 55 -9.08 6.24 5.51
N PHE A 56 -8.32 6.41 6.60
CA PHE A 56 -7.01 5.77 6.79
C PHE A 56 -7.14 4.25 6.86
N VAL A 57 -8.09 3.77 7.66
CA VAL A 57 -8.36 2.34 7.82
C VAL A 57 -8.84 1.71 6.51
N LYS A 58 -9.66 2.43 5.73
CA LYS A 58 -10.11 1.97 4.40
C LYS A 58 -8.96 1.86 3.41
N ILE A 59 -8.10 2.88 3.31
CA ILE A 59 -6.93 2.85 2.43
C ILE A 59 -6.01 1.69 2.81
N GLY A 60 -5.71 1.52 4.10
CA GLY A 60 -4.86 0.44 4.58
C GLY A 60 -5.42 -0.95 4.26
N LYS A 61 -6.70 -1.19 4.53
CA LYS A 61 -7.35 -2.46 4.17
C LYS A 61 -7.30 -2.75 2.68
N HIS A 62 -7.60 -1.73 1.86
CA HIS A 62 -7.58 -1.86 0.40
C HIS A 62 -6.18 -2.19 -0.13
N MET A 63 -5.15 -1.48 0.36
CA MET A 63 -3.76 -1.75 -0.03
C MET A 63 -3.29 -3.15 0.38
N ILE A 64 -3.68 -3.62 1.57
CA ILE A 64 -3.35 -4.98 2.01
C ILE A 64 -4.01 -6.03 1.12
N GLU A 65 -5.30 -5.86 0.79
CA GLU A 65 -6.05 -6.77 -0.08
C GLU A 65 -5.41 -6.86 -1.47
N VAL A 66 -5.17 -5.71 -2.10
CA VAL A 66 -4.56 -5.62 -3.44
C VAL A 66 -3.13 -6.18 -3.46
N GLY A 67 -2.30 -5.77 -2.50
CA GLY A 67 -0.92 -6.22 -2.41
C GLY A 67 -0.81 -7.73 -2.18
N THR A 68 -1.62 -8.27 -1.27
CA THR A 68 -1.64 -9.72 -0.97
C THR A 68 -2.11 -10.53 -2.16
N ALA A 69 -3.22 -10.15 -2.79
CA ALA A 69 -3.72 -10.84 -3.97
C ALA A 69 -2.68 -10.85 -5.10
N HIS A 70 -1.99 -9.73 -5.32
CA HIS A 70 -0.95 -9.64 -6.34
C HIS A 70 0.28 -10.49 -6.01
N TYR A 71 0.77 -10.45 -4.77
CA TYR A 71 1.91 -11.26 -4.33
C TYR A 71 1.64 -12.77 -4.50
N LEU A 72 0.45 -13.23 -4.10
CA LEU A 72 0.06 -14.64 -4.27
C LEU A 72 0.00 -15.02 -5.75
N THR A 73 -0.57 -14.15 -6.60
CA THR A 73 -0.60 -14.36 -8.06
C THR A 73 0.81 -14.49 -8.65
N LEU A 74 1.77 -13.68 -8.19
CA LEU A 74 3.15 -13.74 -8.66
C LEU A 74 3.90 -14.98 -8.16
N LYS A 75 3.55 -15.51 -6.98
CA LYS A 75 4.16 -16.73 -6.44
C LYS A 75 3.71 -18.02 -7.12
N GLU A 76 2.52 -17.99 -7.74
CA GLU A 76 1.94 -19.14 -8.44
C GLU A 76 2.41 -19.26 -9.91
N GLN A 77 3.20 -18.30 -10.40
CA GLN A 77 3.80 -18.28 -11.75
C GLN A 77 5.19 -18.92 -11.76
#